data_AF-A0A9X3EQZ0-F1
#
_entry.id   AF-A0A9X3EQZ0-F1
#
_cell.length_a   1.000
_cell.length_b   1.000
_cell.length_c   1.000
_cell.angle_alpha   90.00
_cell.angle_beta   90.00
_cell.angle_gamma   90.00
#
_symmetry.space_group_name_H-M   'P 1'
#
loop_
_entity.id
_entity.type
_entity.pdbx_description
1 polymer ?
#
loop_
_entity_poly.entity_id
_entity_poly.type
_entity_poly.pdbx_seq_one_letter_code
_entity_poly.pdbx_strand_id
1 'polypeptide(L)'
;MTELQTIVRPFSPAELAIDATTLAQVFYRLRRYSSLTYVKRCTELVQKFSAGFDAWARKSGPDHTQFARKALQTVYPPLAALEQVPGLLLGNQKTRAYDALIQAGFLAELLGHGFDGGMRWEKFGYNYGERPSVGLFAWAEKAVVMAAQMQRTAEAKWSHTLMALQRPAPPHAHLQPMPPADGVVVDPDEVVPVTGVWVPLDVPNGCPNYLVEGVPAPKLTVETQRVDSEGYPGDPENPPIAARTDYVYGEVPTRWQLAWDDIRYRAGVEIDEPEFLDEETELPAWPPAHPPSP
;
A
#
# COMPACT_ATOMS: atom_id res chain seq x y z
N MET A 1 -6.71 25.87 -27.01
CA MET A 1 -6.57 24.65 -26.22
C MET A 1 -5.92 23.60 -27.09
N THR A 2 -4.66 23.25 -26.82
CA THR A 2 -3.99 22.13 -27.49
C THR A 2 -4.55 20.85 -26.89
N GLU A 3 -5.18 20.01 -27.70
CA GLU A 3 -5.71 18.72 -27.25
C GLU A 3 -4.52 17.79 -26.98
N LEU A 4 -4.34 17.35 -25.74
CA LEU A 4 -3.27 16.43 -25.38
C LEU A 4 -3.52 15.09 -26.05
N GLN A 5 -2.56 14.62 -26.86
CA GLN A 5 -2.69 13.30 -27.47
C GLN A 5 -2.53 12.23 -26.40
N THR A 6 -3.49 11.31 -26.37
CA THR A 6 -3.46 10.12 -25.53
C THR A 6 -3.45 8.91 -26.44
N ILE A 7 -2.42 8.08 -26.33
CA ILE A 7 -2.31 6.84 -27.11
C ILE A 7 -2.66 5.67 -26.20
N VAL A 8 -3.77 5.00 -26.50
CA VAL A 8 -4.21 3.79 -25.80
C VAL A 8 -3.80 2.57 -26.62
N ARG A 9 -3.08 1.63 -26.00
CA ARG A 9 -2.64 0.38 -26.62
C ARG A 9 -3.14 -0.80 -25.80
N PRO A 10 -3.65 -1.87 -26.43
CA PRO A 10 -3.83 -3.15 -25.76
C PRO A 10 -2.49 -3.60 -25.16
N PHE A 11 -2.54 -4.18 -23.97
CA PHE A 11 -1.36 -4.72 -23.31
C PHE A 11 -1.64 -6.15 -22.87
N SER A 12 -0.66 -7.05 -23.02
CA SER A 12 -0.74 -8.42 -22.54
C SER A 12 0.37 -8.68 -21.51
N PRO A 13 0.06 -9.25 -20.34
CA PRO A 13 1.06 -9.60 -19.32
C PRO A 13 2.19 -10.50 -19.85
N ALA A 14 1.92 -11.29 -20.89
CA ALA A 14 2.88 -12.19 -21.52
C ALA A 14 4.09 -11.45 -22.13
N GLU A 15 4.02 -10.13 -22.34
CA GLU A 15 5.07 -9.35 -23.01
C GLU A 15 6.29 -9.05 -22.12
N LEU A 16 6.18 -9.18 -20.80
CA LEU A 16 7.27 -8.92 -19.86
C LEU A 16 7.75 -10.22 -19.21
N ALA A 17 8.85 -10.79 -19.70
CA ALA A 17 9.52 -11.87 -19.00
C ALA A 17 9.99 -11.38 -17.62
N ILE A 18 9.59 -12.08 -16.56
CA ILE A 18 9.98 -11.74 -15.20
C ILE A 18 11.23 -12.52 -14.84
N ASP A 19 12.32 -11.82 -14.57
CA ASP A 19 13.54 -12.46 -14.11
C ASP A 19 13.45 -12.87 -12.63
N ALA A 20 14.37 -13.75 -12.21
CA ALA A 20 14.44 -14.24 -10.83
C ALA A 20 14.61 -13.09 -9.81
N THR A 21 15.28 -12.03 -10.23
CA THR A 21 15.52 -10.82 -9.45
C THR A 21 14.22 -10.09 -9.11
N THR A 22 13.36 -9.90 -10.11
CA THR A 22 12.05 -9.28 -9.96
C THR A 22 11.13 -10.15 -9.11
N LEU A 23 11.17 -11.48 -9.29
CA LEU A 23 10.42 -12.40 -8.43
C LEU A 23 10.87 -12.33 -6.95
N ALA A 24 12.17 -12.22 -6.68
CA ALA A 24 12.67 -12.05 -5.32
C ALA A 24 12.20 -10.72 -4.69
N GLN A 25 12.12 -9.64 -5.47
CA GLN A 25 11.56 -8.36 -4.99
C GLN A 25 10.07 -8.45 -4.70
N VAL A 26 9.29 -9.09 -5.57
CA VAL A 26 7.85 -9.32 -5.35
C VAL A 26 7.66 -10.15 -4.08
N PHE A 27 8.41 -11.24 -3.93
CA PHE A 27 8.33 -12.10 -2.75
C PHE A 27 8.66 -11.35 -1.45
N TYR A 28 9.74 -10.56 -1.44
CA TYR A 28 10.08 -9.70 -0.31
C TYR A 28 8.95 -8.73 0.04
N ARG A 29 8.38 -8.04 -0.96
CA ARG A 29 7.31 -7.06 -0.73
C ARG A 29 6.03 -7.70 -0.21
N LEU A 30 5.61 -8.84 -0.76
CA LEU A 30 4.45 -9.56 -0.25
C LEU A 30 4.65 -9.99 1.20
N ARG A 31 5.83 -10.49 1.57
CA ARG A 31 6.16 -10.84 2.95
C ARG A 31 6.19 -9.62 3.87
N ARG A 32 6.75 -8.51 3.40
CA ARG A 32 6.84 -7.24 4.14
C ARG A 32 5.46 -6.66 4.40
N TYR A 33 4.64 -6.49 3.36
CA TYR A 33 3.31 -5.88 3.46
C TYR A 33 2.28 -6.77 4.18
N SER A 34 2.57 -8.05 4.39
CA SER A 34 1.77 -8.96 5.23
C SER A 34 2.34 -9.16 6.65
N SER A 35 3.47 -8.53 6.97
CA SER A 35 4.18 -8.72 8.24
C SER A 35 3.59 -7.93 9.40
N LEU A 36 3.69 -8.49 10.60
CA LEU A 36 3.30 -7.85 11.84
C LEU A 36 4.11 -6.57 12.10
N THR A 37 5.41 -6.59 11.78
CA THR A 37 6.28 -5.41 11.92
C THR A 37 5.76 -4.23 11.09
N TYR A 38 5.35 -4.48 9.84
CA TYR A 38 4.81 -3.43 8.96
C TYR A 38 3.48 -2.86 9.49
N VAL A 39 2.58 -3.75 9.97
CA VAL A 39 1.30 -3.37 10.57
C VAL A 39 1.52 -2.49 11.81
N LYS A 40 2.42 -2.89 12.72
CA LYS A 40 2.73 -2.13 13.94
C LYS A 40 3.29 -0.75 13.62
N ARG A 41 4.16 -0.65 12.62
CA ARG A 41 4.71 0.63 12.16
C ARG A 41 3.66 1.55 11.56
N CYS A 42 2.76 1.02 10.72
CA CYS A 42 1.63 1.79 10.21
C CYS A 42 0.74 2.29 11.36
N THR A 43 0.41 1.41 12.32
CA THR A 43 -0.37 1.75 13.52
C THR A 43 0.27 2.88 14.32
N GLU A 44 1.58 2.79 14.57
CA GLU A 44 2.35 3.80 15.31
C GLU A 44 2.34 5.17 14.60
N LEU A 45 2.47 5.19 13.27
CA LEU A 45 2.38 6.42 12.47
C LEU A 45 1.00 7.07 12.58
N VAL A 46 -0.08 6.30 12.48
CA VAL A 46 -1.46 6.81 12.61
C VAL A 46 -1.72 7.34 14.02
N GLN A 47 -1.23 6.66 15.06
CA GLN A 47 -1.33 7.13 16.45
C GLN A 47 -0.59 8.46 16.65
N LYS A 48 0.65 8.57 16.15
CA LYS A 48 1.44 9.81 16.25
C LYS A 48 0.82 10.97 15.48
N PHE A 49 0.33 10.71 14.27
CA PHE A 49 -0.45 11.69 13.51
C PHE A 49 -1.66 12.17 14.30
N SER A 50 -2.48 11.25 14.81
CA SER A 50 -3.70 11.57 15.54
C SER A 50 -3.41 12.40 16.80
N ALA A 51 -2.42 11.99 17.59
CA ALA A 51 -2.01 12.70 18.80
C ALA A 51 -1.43 14.09 18.50
N GLY A 52 -0.57 14.20 17.48
CA GLY A 52 0.01 15.47 17.07
C GLY A 52 -1.02 16.45 16.52
N PHE A 53 -1.99 15.95 15.74
CA PHE A 53 -3.07 16.74 15.17
C PHE A 53 -4.05 17.26 16.24
N ASP A 54 -4.44 16.42 17.22
CA ASP A 54 -5.25 16.87 18.37
C ASP A 54 -4.50 17.90 19.24
N ALA A 55 -3.21 17.66 19.52
CA ALA A 55 -2.38 18.57 20.31
C ALA A 55 -2.22 19.95 19.64
N TRP A 56 -2.07 19.98 18.32
CA TRP A 56 -2.09 21.22 17.54
C TRP A 56 -3.45 21.93 17.66
N ALA A 57 -4.54 21.21 17.44
CA ALA A 57 -5.88 21.78 17.40
C ALA A 57 -6.26 22.49 18.71
N ARG A 58 -5.86 21.90 19.85
CA ARG A 58 -6.04 22.49 21.19
C ARG A 58 -5.29 23.80 21.37
N LYS A 59 -4.16 24.01 20.67
CA LYS A 59 -3.35 25.25 20.73
C LYS A 59 -3.83 26.32 19.76
N SER A 60 -4.53 25.94 18.69
CA SER A 60 -4.98 26.84 17.61
C SER A 60 -6.35 27.49 17.83
N GLY A 61 -7.03 27.17 18.93
CA GLY A 61 -8.32 27.75 19.32
C GLY A 61 -9.54 26.86 19.05
N PRO A 62 -10.76 27.32 19.44
CA PRO A 62 -11.96 26.47 19.46
C PRO A 62 -12.41 25.94 18.09
N ASP A 63 -12.38 26.75 17.04
CA ASP A 63 -12.83 26.36 15.70
C ASP A 63 -11.94 25.26 15.10
N HIS A 64 -10.62 25.39 15.27
CA HIS A 64 -9.66 24.37 14.86
C HIS A 64 -9.81 23.08 15.66
N THR A 65 -10.17 23.17 16.95
CA THR A 65 -10.47 22.00 17.79
C THR A 65 -11.69 21.23 17.28
N GLN A 66 -12.76 21.93 16.87
CA GLN A 66 -13.95 21.27 16.33
C GLN A 66 -13.67 20.59 14.98
N PHE A 67 -12.97 21.27 14.08
CA PHE A 67 -12.54 20.69 12.81
C PHE A 67 -11.68 19.45 13.03
N ALA A 68 -10.65 19.55 13.87
CA ALA A 68 -9.73 18.45 14.12
C ALA A 68 -10.44 17.23 14.71
N ARG A 69 -11.40 17.44 15.64
CA ARG A 69 -12.22 16.33 16.15
C ARG A 69 -13.03 15.65 15.06
N LYS A 70 -13.66 16.42 14.16
CA LYS A 70 -14.43 15.87 13.03
C LYS A 70 -13.53 15.08 12.08
N ALA A 71 -12.34 15.58 11.80
CA ALA A 71 -11.36 14.88 10.97
C ALA A 71 -10.81 13.62 11.66
N LEU A 72 -10.51 13.65 12.96
CA LEU A 72 -10.04 12.47 13.69
C LEU A 72 -11.12 11.40 13.85
N GLN A 73 -12.41 11.78 13.89
CA GLN A 73 -13.52 10.82 13.89
C GLN A 73 -13.50 9.89 12.67
N THR A 74 -12.98 10.33 11.52
CA THR A 74 -12.85 9.46 10.35
C THR A 74 -11.61 8.57 10.43
N VAL A 75 -10.56 8.98 11.15
CA VAL A 75 -9.30 8.23 11.34
C VAL A 75 -9.41 7.13 12.41
N TYR A 76 -10.27 7.31 13.43
CA TYR A 76 -10.37 6.34 14.52
C TYR A 76 -10.84 4.94 14.10
N PRO A 77 -11.84 4.76 13.22
CA PRO A 77 -12.22 3.42 12.77
C PRO A 77 -11.09 2.62 12.10
N PRO A 78 -10.36 3.14 11.09
CA PRO A 78 -9.24 2.40 10.51
C PRO A 78 -8.09 2.20 11.51
N LEU A 79 -7.83 3.15 12.42
CA LEU A 79 -6.86 2.95 13.50
C LEU A 79 -7.26 1.78 14.42
N ALA A 80 -8.52 1.72 14.85
CA ALA A 80 -9.02 0.64 15.70
C ALA A 80 -8.96 -0.72 15.00
N ALA A 81 -9.14 -0.75 13.67
CA ALA A 81 -8.94 -1.97 12.88
C ALA A 81 -7.46 -2.40 12.89
N LEU A 82 -6.53 -1.49 12.63
CA LEU A 82 -5.08 -1.75 12.68
C LEU A 82 -4.62 -2.25 14.06
N GLU A 83 -5.12 -1.66 15.14
CA GLU A 83 -4.76 -2.04 16.51
C GLU A 83 -5.18 -3.48 16.87
N GLN A 84 -6.21 -4.02 16.20
CA GLN A 84 -6.66 -5.40 16.42
C GLN A 84 -5.79 -6.44 15.70
N VAL A 85 -5.18 -6.07 14.57
CA VAL A 85 -4.46 -7.00 13.69
C VAL A 85 -3.36 -7.77 14.43
N PRO A 86 -2.48 -7.16 15.25
CA PRO A 86 -1.48 -7.89 16.02
C PRO A 86 -2.05 -9.03 16.87
N GLY A 87 -3.12 -8.76 17.61
CA GLY A 87 -3.76 -9.75 18.46
C GLY A 87 -4.42 -10.87 17.65
N LEU A 88 -5.01 -10.54 16.50
CA LEU A 88 -5.64 -11.53 15.61
C LEU A 88 -4.59 -12.43 14.94
N LEU A 89 -3.47 -11.87 14.45
CA LEU A 89 -2.39 -12.66 13.84
C LEU A 89 -1.74 -13.61 14.87
N LEU A 90 -1.40 -13.11 16.06
CA LEU A 90 -0.85 -13.94 17.14
C LEU A 90 -1.88 -14.94 17.70
N GLY A 91 -3.17 -14.65 17.57
CA GLY A 91 -4.25 -15.58 17.88
C GLY A 91 -4.54 -16.61 16.79
N ASN A 92 -3.73 -16.66 15.71
CA ASN A 92 -3.93 -17.50 14.52
C ASN A 92 -5.31 -17.29 13.84
N GLN A 93 -5.86 -16.07 13.92
CA GLN A 93 -7.12 -15.67 13.28
C GLN A 93 -6.83 -14.88 12.00
N LYS A 94 -6.10 -15.49 11.05
CA LYS A 94 -5.56 -14.81 9.86
C LYS A 94 -6.64 -14.14 9.02
N THR A 95 -7.72 -14.83 8.68
CA THR A 95 -8.82 -14.26 7.88
C THR A 95 -9.34 -12.96 8.49
N ARG A 96 -9.67 -12.97 9.79
CA ARG A 96 -10.13 -11.78 10.51
C ARG A 96 -9.08 -10.67 10.59
N ALA A 97 -7.80 -11.04 10.73
CA ALA A 97 -6.70 -10.09 10.75
C ALA A 97 -6.57 -9.35 9.40
N TYR A 98 -6.61 -10.09 8.30
CA TYR A 98 -6.52 -9.49 6.96
C TYR A 98 -7.80 -8.75 6.55
N ASP A 99 -8.99 -9.18 7.02
CA ASP A 99 -10.21 -8.40 6.88
C ASP A 99 -10.10 -7.02 7.58
N ALA A 100 -9.53 -6.98 8.78
CA ALA A 100 -9.28 -5.73 9.49
C ALA A 100 -8.25 -4.84 8.77
N LEU A 101 -7.24 -5.42 8.12
CA LEU A 101 -6.31 -4.67 7.26
C LEU A 101 -7.01 -4.08 6.03
N ILE A 102 -7.92 -4.82 5.40
CA ILE A 102 -8.72 -4.31 4.28
C ILE A 102 -9.58 -3.13 4.72
N GLN A 103 -10.23 -3.24 5.88
CA GLN A 103 -11.02 -2.13 6.46
C GLN A 103 -10.16 -0.89 6.80
N ALA A 104 -8.91 -1.10 7.20
CA ALA A 104 -7.98 0.00 7.44
C ALA A 104 -7.53 0.71 6.15
N GLY A 105 -7.66 0.07 4.99
CA GLY A 105 -7.28 0.61 3.68
C GLY A 105 -7.99 1.92 3.30
N PHE A 106 -9.19 2.15 3.86
CA PHE A 106 -9.94 3.42 3.70
C PHE A 106 -9.19 4.65 4.24
N LEU A 107 -8.13 4.46 5.05
CA LEU A 107 -7.22 5.54 5.43
C LEU A 107 -6.67 6.29 4.21
N ALA A 108 -6.44 5.59 3.09
CA ALA A 108 -5.98 6.19 1.84
C ALA A 108 -7.02 7.08 1.16
N GLU A 109 -8.30 6.78 1.32
CA GLU A 109 -9.39 7.62 0.80
C GLU A 109 -9.62 8.85 1.69
N LEU A 110 -9.38 8.71 3.00
CA LEU A 110 -9.58 9.77 3.99
C LEU A 110 -8.46 10.82 4.03
N LEU A 111 -7.23 10.40 3.75
CA LEU A 111 -6.05 11.26 3.79
C LEU A 111 -5.42 11.46 2.39
N GLY A 112 -6.01 10.85 1.36
CA GLY A 112 -5.59 10.94 -0.04
C GLY A 112 -6.26 12.07 -0.82
N HIS A 113 -6.07 12.04 -2.14
CA HIS A 113 -6.44 13.13 -3.06
C HIS A 113 -7.95 13.45 -3.06
N GLY A 114 -8.38 14.43 -2.26
CA GLY A 114 -9.72 14.99 -2.41
C GLY A 114 -10.17 15.89 -1.29
N PHE A 115 -10.08 17.21 -1.53
CA PHE A 115 -11.07 18.23 -1.14
C PHE A 115 -11.69 18.16 0.26
N ASP A 116 -11.27 19.07 1.15
CA ASP A 116 -12.26 19.66 2.07
C ASP A 116 -11.91 21.09 2.52
N GLY A 117 -12.77 22.04 2.17
CA GLY A 117 -13.13 23.16 3.06
C GLY A 117 -12.18 24.35 3.26
N GLY A 118 -11.18 24.59 2.41
CA GLY A 118 -10.50 25.90 2.40
C GLY A 118 -9.52 26.19 3.56
N MET A 119 -9.14 25.19 4.36
CA MET A 119 -7.89 25.28 5.13
C MET A 119 -6.73 24.82 4.26
N ARG A 120 -5.74 25.71 4.05
CA ARG A 120 -4.52 25.37 3.32
C ARG A 120 -3.69 24.42 4.18
N TRP A 121 -3.69 23.14 3.82
CA TRP A 121 -2.86 22.08 4.38
C TRP A 121 -1.34 22.44 4.39
N GLU A 122 -0.95 23.48 3.65
CA GLU A 122 0.36 24.15 3.69
C GLU A 122 0.80 24.50 5.12
N LYS A 123 -0.13 24.96 5.97
CA LYS A 123 0.17 25.27 7.38
C LYS A 123 0.65 24.08 8.19
N PHE A 124 0.45 22.87 7.68
CA PHE A 124 0.86 21.61 8.28
C PHE A 124 2.02 20.93 7.55
N GLY A 125 2.65 21.63 6.60
CA GLY A 125 3.75 21.08 5.81
C GLY A 125 3.30 20.23 4.61
N TYR A 126 2.03 20.32 4.21
CA TYR A 126 1.53 19.68 3.00
C TYR A 126 1.31 20.72 1.90
N ASN A 127 2.21 20.75 0.93
CA ASN A 127 2.03 21.49 -0.31
C ASN A 127 1.95 20.47 -1.44
N TYR A 128 0.81 20.44 -2.15
CA TYR A 128 0.59 19.47 -3.23
C TYR A 128 1.69 19.53 -4.30
N GLY A 129 2.26 20.73 -4.54
CA GLY A 129 3.36 20.95 -5.48
C GLY A 129 4.75 20.61 -4.94
N GLU A 130 4.93 20.44 -3.63
CA GLU A 130 6.21 20.17 -2.98
C GLU A 130 6.17 18.81 -2.29
N ARG A 131 6.66 17.78 -2.97
CA ARG A 131 6.99 16.50 -2.34
C ARG A 131 8.45 16.52 -1.88
N PRO A 132 8.79 15.93 -0.71
CA PRO A 132 7.91 15.19 0.22
C PRO A 132 7.16 16.09 1.22
N SER A 133 6.03 15.62 1.76
CA SER A 133 5.34 16.29 2.88
C SER A 133 6.26 16.39 4.10
N VAL A 134 6.16 17.48 4.86
CA VAL A 134 6.93 17.71 6.10
C VAL A 134 6.00 17.76 7.31
N GLY A 135 6.57 17.75 8.51
CA GLY A 135 5.82 17.89 9.75
C GLY A 135 4.81 16.75 10.01
N LEU A 136 3.62 17.07 10.50
CA LEU A 136 2.59 16.09 10.87
C LEU A 136 2.11 15.26 9.67
N PHE A 137 2.07 15.86 8.48
CA PHE A 137 1.58 15.20 7.26
C PHE A 137 2.57 14.17 6.71
N ALA A 138 3.85 14.27 7.07
CA ALA A 138 4.82 13.22 6.74
C ALA A 138 4.42 11.87 7.38
N TRP A 139 3.83 11.87 8.58
CA TRP A 139 3.32 10.64 9.21
C TRP A 139 2.08 10.10 8.52
N ALA A 140 1.12 10.99 8.21
CA ALA A 140 -0.12 10.64 7.53
C ALA A 140 0.15 10.06 6.13
N GLU A 141 0.94 10.75 5.31
CA GLU A 141 1.28 10.30 3.95
C GLU A 141 1.93 8.91 3.98
N LYS A 142 2.86 8.69 4.91
CA LYS A 142 3.55 7.41 5.05
C LYS A 142 2.60 6.31 5.52
N ALA A 143 1.77 6.58 6.53
CA ALA A 143 0.76 5.63 7.00
C ALA A 143 -0.23 5.23 5.90
N VAL A 144 -0.66 6.18 5.08
CA VAL A 144 -1.55 5.95 3.93
C VAL A 144 -0.92 5.01 2.91
N VAL A 145 0.34 5.27 2.52
CA VAL A 145 1.05 4.41 1.56
C VAL A 145 1.20 3.00 2.12
N MET A 146 1.59 2.88 3.39
CA MET A 146 1.69 1.58 4.06
C MET A 146 0.34 0.84 4.10
N ALA A 147 -0.73 1.52 4.50
CA ALA A 147 -2.08 0.94 4.56
C ALA A 147 -2.58 0.48 3.18
N ALA A 148 -2.36 1.27 2.13
CA ALA A 148 -2.72 0.90 0.76
C ALA A 148 -1.96 -0.33 0.27
N GLN A 149 -0.67 -0.45 0.59
CA GLN A 149 0.14 -1.62 0.25
C GLN A 149 -0.31 -2.87 1.03
N MET A 150 -0.65 -2.73 2.32
CA MET A 150 -1.21 -3.83 3.12
C MET A 150 -2.57 -4.28 2.58
N GLN A 151 -3.49 -3.34 2.31
CA GLN A 151 -4.79 -3.65 1.73
C GLN A 151 -4.64 -4.39 0.39
N ARG A 152 -3.82 -3.87 -0.53
CA ARG A 152 -3.62 -4.50 -1.84
C ARG A 152 -3.04 -5.91 -1.72
N THR A 153 -2.16 -6.12 -0.74
CA THR A 153 -1.60 -7.44 -0.43
C THR A 153 -2.66 -8.38 0.12
N ALA A 154 -3.49 -7.92 1.06
CA ALA A 154 -4.59 -8.70 1.64
C ALA A 154 -5.69 -9.04 0.62
N GLU A 155 -5.95 -8.14 -0.34
CA GLU A 155 -6.90 -8.34 -1.44
C GLU A 155 -6.31 -9.09 -2.64
N ALA A 156 -5.01 -9.42 -2.62
CA ALA A 156 -4.30 -10.07 -3.73
C ALA A 156 -4.42 -9.33 -5.09
N LYS A 157 -4.39 -8.00 -5.06
CA LYS A 157 -4.56 -7.13 -6.24
C LYS A 157 -3.24 -6.60 -6.81
N TRP A 158 -2.13 -7.29 -6.60
CA TRP A 158 -0.87 -6.90 -7.20
C TRP A 158 -0.76 -7.40 -8.64
N SER A 159 -0.28 -6.51 -9.50
CA SER A 159 0.31 -6.83 -10.79
C SER A 159 1.81 -6.49 -10.77
N HIS A 160 2.59 -6.93 -11.77
CA HIS A 160 4.02 -6.61 -11.83
C HIS A 160 4.26 -5.13 -12.00
N THR A 161 3.47 -4.44 -12.84
CA THR A 161 3.61 -2.99 -13.00
C THR A 161 3.29 -2.26 -11.71
N LEU A 162 2.22 -2.65 -11.01
CA LEU A 162 1.87 -2.03 -9.72
C LEU A 162 2.96 -2.23 -8.66
N MET A 163 3.56 -3.42 -8.63
CA MET A 163 4.75 -3.69 -7.82
C MET A 163 5.91 -2.79 -8.27
N ALA A 164 6.27 -2.76 -9.55
CA ALA A 164 7.40 -1.99 -10.07
C ALA A 164 7.29 -0.49 -9.79
N LEU A 165 6.08 0.07 -9.71
CA LEU A 165 5.83 1.47 -9.34
C LEU A 165 6.08 1.78 -7.85
N GLN A 166 6.21 0.76 -6.99
CA GLN A 166 6.56 0.98 -5.58
C GLN A 166 8.02 1.42 -5.43
N ARG A 167 8.33 2.14 -4.34
CA ARG A 167 9.69 2.58 -4.02
C ARG A 167 10.68 1.40 -4.12
N PRO A 168 11.91 1.64 -4.61
CA PRO A 168 12.87 0.58 -4.85
C PRO A 168 13.08 -0.27 -3.58
N ALA A 169 13.03 -1.59 -3.73
CA ALA A 169 13.35 -2.53 -2.67
C ALA A 169 14.83 -2.36 -2.24
N PRO A 170 15.22 -2.81 -1.04
CA PRO A 170 16.62 -2.83 -0.64
C PRO A 170 17.50 -3.56 -1.69
N PRO A 171 18.80 -3.24 -1.76
CA PRO A 171 19.70 -3.78 -2.77
C PRO A 171 19.64 -5.31 -2.85
N HIS A 172 19.62 -5.84 -4.08
CA HIS A 172 19.38 -7.25 -4.40
C HIS A 172 20.24 -8.27 -3.64
N ALA A 173 21.44 -7.88 -3.19
CA ALA A 173 22.37 -8.76 -2.48
C ALA A 173 21.81 -9.35 -1.17
N HIS A 174 20.69 -8.81 -0.65
CA HIS A 174 20.06 -9.25 0.59
C HIS A 174 18.69 -9.92 0.39
N LEU A 175 18.19 -10.04 -0.84
CA LEU A 175 16.86 -10.58 -1.09
C LEU A 175 16.90 -12.12 -1.18
N GLN A 176 16.04 -12.77 -0.39
CA GLN A 176 15.83 -14.21 -0.51
C GLN A 176 15.11 -14.52 -1.83
N PRO A 177 15.56 -15.54 -2.60
CA PRO A 177 14.86 -15.94 -3.80
C PRO A 177 13.46 -16.44 -3.45
N MET A 178 12.50 -16.24 -4.35
CA MET A 178 11.18 -16.86 -4.22
C MET A 178 11.34 -18.38 -4.31
N PRO A 179 10.77 -19.16 -3.37
CA PRO A 179 10.78 -20.61 -3.49
C PRO A 179 10.08 -21.08 -4.78
N PRO A 180 10.46 -22.24 -5.34
CA PRO A 180 9.72 -22.81 -6.46
C PRO A 180 8.27 -23.10 -6.05
N ALA A 181 7.33 -22.91 -6.98
CA ALA A 181 5.94 -23.28 -6.75
C ALA A 181 5.80 -24.80 -6.89
N ASP A 182 5.72 -25.50 -5.76
CA ASP A 182 5.59 -26.96 -5.69
C ASP A 182 4.46 -27.44 -4.76
N GLY A 183 3.71 -26.49 -4.19
CA GLY A 183 2.61 -26.78 -3.28
C GLY A 183 1.28 -27.12 -3.97
N VAL A 184 0.22 -27.09 -3.16
CA VAL A 184 -1.16 -27.32 -3.61
C VAL A 184 -1.60 -26.30 -4.67
N VAL A 185 -2.46 -26.74 -5.57
CA VAL A 185 -3.11 -25.91 -6.59
C VAL A 185 -4.55 -25.64 -6.16
N VAL A 186 -5.01 -24.41 -6.34
CA VAL A 186 -6.39 -24.02 -6.11
C VAL A 186 -6.98 -23.40 -7.38
N ASP A 187 -8.19 -23.82 -7.72
CA ASP A 187 -8.92 -23.28 -8.88
C ASP A 187 -9.55 -21.91 -8.55
N PRO A 188 -9.94 -21.10 -9.57
CA PRO A 188 -10.61 -19.84 -9.33
C PRO A 188 -11.85 -20.00 -8.44
N ASP A 189 -12.07 -19.07 -7.52
CA ASP A 189 -13.19 -19.04 -6.58
C ASP A 189 -13.25 -20.20 -5.56
N GLU A 190 -12.33 -21.18 -5.62
CA GLU A 190 -12.18 -22.20 -4.58
C GLU A 190 -11.57 -21.61 -3.30
N VAL A 191 -11.91 -22.19 -2.15
CA VAL A 191 -11.39 -21.70 -0.86
C VAL A 191 -9.89 -21.97 -0.75
N VAL A 192 -9.12 -20.91 -0.46
CA VAL A 192 -7.68 -21.00 -0.24
C VAL A 192 -7.42 -21.83 1.02
N PRO A 193 -6.64 -22.92 0.93
CA PRO A 193 -6.45 -23.85 2.05
C PRO A 193 -5.43 -23.37 3.08
N VAL A 194 -4.48 -22.52 2.69
CA VAL A 194 -3.45 -21.98 3.58
C VAL A 194 -3.05 -20.57 3.17
N THR A 195 -2.76 -19.72 4.15
CA THR A 195 -2.26 -18.37 3.88
C THR A 195 -0.80 -18.42 3.41
N GLY A 196 -0.45 -17.68 2.36
CA GLY A 196 0.90 -17.71 1.84
C GLY A 196 1.09 -16.87 0.57
N VAL A 197 2.26 -17.05 -0.06
CA VAL A 197 2.53 -16.51 -1.41
C VAL A 197 2.24 -17.58 -2.44
N TRP A 198 1.42 -17.22 -3.43
CA TRP A 198 0.96 -18.08 -4.49
C TRP A 198 1.32 -17.52 -5.86
N VAL A 199 1.64 -18.41 -6.78
CA VAL A 199 2.07 -18.11 -8.15
C VAL A 199 0.95 -18.49 -9.11
N PRO A 200 0.60 -17.62 -10.07
CA PRO A 200 -0.42 -17.94 -11.08
C PRO A 200 0.12 -18.96 -12.09
N LEU A 201 -0.69 -19.99 -12.40
CA LEU A 201 -0.29 -21.06 -13.34
C LEU A 201 -0.67 -20.76 -14.79
N ASP A 202 -1.86 -20.19 -15.01
CA ASP A 202 -2.45 -20.09 -16.35
C ASP A 202 -2.30 -18.70 -16.99
N VAL A 203 -1.74 -17.75 -16.24
CA VAL A 203 -1.46 -16.41 -16.74
C VAL A 203 0.06 -16.27 -16.91
N PRO A 204 0.56 -16.32 -18.16
CA PRO A 204 1.99 -16.13 -18.43
C PRO A 204 2.47 -14.82 -17.83
N ASN A 205 3.58 -14.89 -17.10
CA ASN A 205 4.14 -13.76 -16.37
C ASN A 205 3.14 -13.06 -15.43
N GLY A 206 2.17 -13.79 -14.88
CA GLY A 206 1.30 -13.26 -13.84
C GLY A 206 2.08 -12.90 -12.56
N CYS A 207 1.58 -11.93 -11.81
CA CYS A 207 2.20 -11.52 -10.55
C CYS A 207 1.87 -12.52 -9.43
N PRO A 208 2.87 -13.07 -8.73
CA PRO A 208 2.63 -13.74 -7.46
C PRO A 208 1.86 -12.82 -6.51
N ASN A 209 0.96 -13.39 -5.72
CA ASN A 209 0.17 -12.64 -4.75
C ASN A 209 0.15 -13.34 -3.39
N TYR A 210 -0.28 -12.61 -2.36
CA TYR A 210 -0.50 -13.15 -1.03
C TYR A 210 -1.97 -13.53 -0.89
N LEU A 211 -2.27 -14.81 -0.67
CA LEU A 211 -3.65 -15.29 -0.53
C LEU A 211 -3.88 -15.72 0.91
N VAL A 212 -5.10 -15.51 1.40
CA VAL A 212 -5.48 -15.72 2.80
C VAL A 212 -6.35 -16.97 2.92
N GLU A 213 -6.00 -17.86 3.86
CA GLU A 213 -6.77 -19.05 4.19
C GLU A 213 -8.25 -18.72 4.45
N GLY A 214 -9.15 -19.58 3.96
CA GLY A 214 -10.59 -19.45 4.15
C GLY A 214 -11.27 -18.43 3.24
N VAL A 215 -10.50 -17.69 2.43
CA VAL A 215 -11.02 -16.75 1.43
C VAL A 215 -11.07 -17.44 0.06
N PRO A 216 -12.07 -17.16 -0.80
CA PRO A 216 -12.06 -17.62 -2.18
C PRO A 216 -10.81 -17.16 -2.94
N ALA A 217 -10.23 -18.04 -3.76
CA ALA A 217 -9.07 -17.76 -4.57
C ALA A 217 -9.42 -16.64 -5.57
N PRO A 218 -8.68 -15.51 -5.53
CA PRO A 218 -9.03 -14.31 -6.27
C PRO A 218 -8.73 -14.48 -7.75
N LYS A 219 -9.38 -13.66 -8.57
CA LYS A 219 -8.94 -13.41 -9.95
C LYS A 219 -7.64 -12.61 -9.91
N LEU A 220 -6.75 -12.86 -10.88
CA LEU A 220 -5.49 -12.12 -10.97
C LEU A 220 -5.75 -10.75 -11.59
N THR A 221 -5.21 -9.71 -10.96
CA THR A 221 -5.15 -8.36 -11.53
C THR A 221 -4.05 -8.29 -12.58
N VAL A 222 -4.40 -7.91 -13.81
CA VAL A 222 -3.48 -7.80 -14.94
C VAL A 222 -3.63 -6.47 -15.65
N GLU A 223 -2.56 -5.98 -16.25
CA GLU A 223 -2.59 -4.85 -17.17
C GLU A 223 -3.35 -5.26 -18.45
N THR A 224 -4.35 -4.48 -18.84
CA THR A 224 -5.16 -4.71 -20.05
C THR A 224 -4.94 -3.63 -21.10
N GLN A 225 -4.60 -2.42 -20.67
CA GLN A 225 -4.28 -1.31 -21.57
C GLN A 225 -3.12 -0.49 -21.00
N ARG A 226 -2.28 0.01 -21.90
CA ARG A 226 -1.27 1.03 -21.64
C ARG A 226 -1.76 2.36 -22.21
N VAL A 227 -1.70 3.42 -21.40
CA VAL A 227 -2.15 4.76 -21.75
C VAL A 227 -0.96 5.70 -21.66
N ASP A 228 -0.40 6.08 -22.80
CA ASP A 228 0.68 7.05 -22.87
C ASP A 228 0.08 8.46 -23.07
N SER A 229 0.29 9.34 -22.11
CA SER A 229 -0.16 10.74 -22.14
C SER A 229 1.02 11.66 -22.45
N GLU A 230 0.87 12.52 -23.46
CA GLU A 230 1.88 13.53 -23.76
C GLU A 230 2.04 14.55 -22.63
N GLY A 231 3.25 15.10 -22.52
CA GLY A 231 3.53 16.19 -21.59
C GLY A 231 2.89 17.49 -22.07
N TYR A 232 2.39 18.28 -21.12
CA TYR A 232 1.87 19.62 -21.34
C TYR A 232 2.90 20.65 -20.86
N PRO A 233 3.37 21.58 -21.69
CA PRO A 233 4.38 22.56 -21.29
C PRO A 233 3.89 23.62 -20.29
N GLY A 234 2.60 23.65 -19.98
CA GLY A 234 1.99 24.68 -19.13
C GLY A 234 1.57 25.92 -19.92
N ASP A 235 0.74 26.75 -19.30
CA ASP A 235 0.38 28.10 -19.73
C ASP A 235 0.22 29.02 -18.49
N PRO A 236 -0.09 30.31 -18.63
CA PRO A 236 -0.23 31.21 -17.48
C PRO A 236 -1.28 30.80 -16.45
N GLU A 237 -2.27 29.97 -16.82
CA GLU A 237 -3.34 29.53 -15.93
C GLU A 237 -3.11 28.08 -15.43
N ASN A 238 -2.32 27.29 -16.15
CA ASN A 238 -2.14 25.87 -15.90
C ASN A 238 -0.65 25.49 -15.81
N PRO A 239 -0.20 24.84 -14.72
CA PRO A 239 1.19 24.43 -14.58
C PRO A 239 1.57 23.35 -15.62
N PRO A 240 2.88 23.20 -15.93
CA PRO A 240 3.36 22.13 -16.78
C PRO A 240 3.07 20.74 -16.20
N ILE A 241 2.76 19.78 -17.07
CA ILE A 241 2.53 18.38 -16.74
C ILE A 241 3.54 17.55 -17.53
N ALA A 242 4.32 16.71 -16.85
CA ALA A 242 5.24 15.80 -17.53
C ALA A 242 4.47 14.71 -18.31
N ALA A 243 5.07 14.22 -19.39
CA ALA A 243 4.58 13.02 -20.07
C ALA A 243 4.56 11.84 -19.08
N ARG A 244 3.54 11.00 -19.16
CA ARG A 244 3.39 9.85 -18.27
C ARG A 244 2.78 8.64 -18.96
N THR A 245 3.06 7.47 -18.44
CA THR A 245 2.43 6.22 -18.84
C THR A 245 1.60 5.70 -17.68
N ASP A 246 0.30 5.56 -17.92
CA ASP A 246 -0.67 4.97 -17.01
C ASP A 246 -1.09 3.59 -17.55
N TYR A 247 -1.68 2.75 -16.69
CA TYR A 247 -2.15 1.42 -17.07
C TYR A 247 -3.59 1.22 -16.58
N VAL A 248 -4.40 0.55 -17.42
CA VAL A 248 -5.75 0.10 -17.06
C VAL A 248 -5.66 -1.37 -16.68
N TYR A 249 -6.26 -1.72 -15.54
CA TYR A 249 -6.21 -3.06 -14.99
C TYR A 249 -7.54 -3.79 -15.18
N GLY A 250 -7.47 -5.10 -15.38
CA GLY A 250 -8.60 -6.02 -15.43
C GLY A 250 -8.34 -7.27 -14.60
N GLU A 251 -9.38 -8.08 -14.42
CA GLU A 251 -9.31 -9.30 -13.63
C GLU A 251 -9.48 -10.54 -14.52
N VAL A 252 -8.60 -11.53 -14.36
CA VAL A 252 -8.62 -12.79 -15.13
C VAL A 252 -8.74 -13.99 -14.18
N PRO A 253 -9.68 -14.93 -14.42
CA PRO A 253 -9.75 -16.18 -13.68
C PRO A 253 -8.41 -16.93 -13.75
N THR A 254 -7.88 -17.33 -12.61
CA THR A 254 -6.50 -17.84 -12.50
C THR A 254 -6.45 -19.02 -11.55
N ARG A 255 -5.80 -20.12 -11.96
CA ARG A 255 -5.37 -21.16 -11.02
C ARG A 255 -4.09 -20.73 -10.32
N TRP A 256 -4.01 -21.00 -9.03
CA TRP A 256 -2.89 -20.58 -8.19
C TRP A 256 -2.17 -21.79 -7.63
N GLN A 257 -0.84 -21.77 -7.60
CA GLN A 257 -0.03 -22.77 -6.93
C GLN A 257 0.74 -22.15 -5.77
N LEU A 258 0.69 -22.78 -4.60
CA LEU A 258 1.42 -22.32 -3.43
C LEU A 258 2.94 -22.41 -3.67
N ALA A 259 3.65 -21.31 -3.45
CA ALA A 259 5.11 -21.26 -3.44
C ALA A 259 5.68 -21.13 -2.02
N TRP A 260 4.95 -20.48 -1.11
CA TRP A 260 5.41 -20.31 0.26
C TRP A 260 4.25 -20.27 1.24
N ASP A 261 4.23 -21.22 2.19
CA ASP A 261 3.29 -21.24 3.31
C ASP A 261 3.73 -20.24 4.39
N ASP A 262 2.88 -19.26 4.70
CA ASP A 262 3.15 -18.30 5.75
C ASP A 262 2.90 -18.93 7.13
N ILE A 263 3.92 -19.59 7.67
CA ILE A 263 3.85 -20.18 9.01
C ILE A 263 4.08 -19.17 10.13
N ARG A 264 4.33 -17.88 9.81
CA ARG A 264 4.53 -16.85 10.83
C ARG A 264 3.28 -16.76 11.71
N TYR A 265 3.51 -16.55 13.00
CA TYR A 265 2.47 -16.36 14.02
C TYR A 265 1.58 -17.58 14.34
N ARG A 266 1.72 -18.74 13.67
CA ARG A 266 0.92 -19.96 13.99
C ARG A 266 1.05 -20.41 15.45
N ALA A 267 2.21 -20.19 16.07
CA ALA A 267 2.48 -20.53 17.46
C ALA A 267 2.07 -19.42 18.46
N GLY A 268 1.47 -18.34 17.99
CA GLY A 268 1.21 -17.13 18.77
C GLY A 268 2.47 -16.41 19.26
N VAL A 269 3.61 -16.73 18.65
CA VAL A 269 4.89 -16.09 18.92
C VAL A 269 5.11 -14.99 17.91
N GLU A 270 5.41 -13.81 18.42
CA GLU A 270 5.91 -12.71 17.62
C GLU A 270 7.33 -13.03 17.15
N ILE A 271 7.53 -12.98 15.83
CA ILE A 271 8.83 -13.17 15.20
C ILE A 271 9.43 -11.78 14.99
N ASP A 272 10.71 -11.64 15.32
CA ASP A 272 11.45 -10.42 15.00
C ASP A 272 11.71 -10.38 13.49
N GLU A 273 11.29 -9.29 12.84
CA GLU A 273 11.39 -9.11 11.38
C GLU A 273 12.17 -7.81 11.05
N PRO A 274 13.44 -7.69 11.52
CA PRO A 274 14.23 -6.48 11.35
C PRO A 274 14.51 -6.17 9.89
N GLU A 275 14.44 -7.16 8.99
CA GLU A 275 14.60 -6.95 7.55
C GLU A 275 13.49 -6.07 6.94
N PHE A 276 12.34 -5.94 7.61
CA PHE A 276 11.25 -5.08 7.15
C PHE A 276 11.30 -3.66 7.72
N LEU A 277 12.37 -3.34 8.46
CA LEU A 277 12.66 -2.00 8.97
C LEU A 277 13.61 -1.27 8.03
N ASP A 278 13.08 -0.34 7.24
CA ASP A 278 13.82 0.51 6.31
C ASP A 278 13.30 1.97 6.31
N GLU A 279 13.85 2.83 5.45
CA GLU A 279 13.44 4.23 5.27
C GLU A 279 11.94 4.40 5.03
N GLU A 280 11.27 3.43 4.39
CA GLU A 280 9.83 3.46 4.12
C GLU A 280 8.99 3.04 5.34
N THR A 281 9.60 2.43 6.37
CA THR A 281 8.99 2.21 7.70
C THR A 281 9.51 3.11 8.83
N GLU A 282 10.62 3.82 8.61
CA GLU A 282 11.21 4.74 9.59
C GLU A 282 10.26 5.84 10.03
N LEU A 283 10.26 6.18 11.31
CA LEU A 283 9.38 7.23 11.82
C LEU A 283 9.98 8.60 11.49
N PRO A 284 9.30 9.50 10.76
CA PRO A 284 9.72 10.88 10.62
C PRO A 284 9.93 11.54 11.99
N ALA A 285 10.90 12.46 12.07
CA ALA A 285 11.35 13.06 13.33
C ALA A 285 10.22 13.69 14.16
N TRP A 286 10.34 13.55 15.50
CA TRP A 286 9.48 14.21 16.48
C TRP A 286 10.27 15.27 17.27
N PRO A 287 9.69 16.47 17.55
CA PRO A 287 8.41 16.96 17.05
C PRO A 287 8.45 17.22 15.54
N PRO A 288 7.30 17.22 14.86
CA PRO A 288 7.25 17.51 13.45
C PRO A 288 7.73 18.95 13.24
N ALA A 289 8.90 19.11 12.62
CA ALA A 289 9.45 20.43 12.34
C ALA A 289 8.67 21.04 11.17
N HIS A 290 8.02 22.18 11.41
CA HIS A 290 7.58 23.03 10.31
C HIS A 290 8.83 23.64 9.67
N PRO A 291 8.93 23.69 8.33
CA PRO A 291 9.84 24.64 7.71
C PRO A 291 9.45 26.04 8.21
N PRO A 292 10.44 26.92 8.51
CA PRO A 292 10.13 28.27 8.93
C PRO A 292 9.21 28.91 7.90
N SER A 293 8.10 29.52 8.36
CA SER A 293 7.23 30.29 7.47
C SER A 293 8.05 31.42 6.84
N PRO A 294 7.97 31.62 5.51
CA PRO A 294 8.60 32.75 4.85
C PRO A 294 8.04 34.09 5.36
#